data_AF-A0A9D4BP40-F1
#
_entry.id   AF-A0A9D4BP40-F1
#
_cell.length_a   1.000
_cell.length_b   1.000
_cell.length_c   1.000
_cell.angle_alpha   90.00
_cell.angle_beta   90.00
_cell.angle_gamma   90.00
#
_symmetry.space_group_name_H-M   'P 1'
#
loop_
_entity.id
_entity.type
_entity.pdbx_description
1 polymer ?
#
loop_
_entity_poly.entity_id
_entity_poly.type
_entity_poly.pdbx_seq_one_letter_code
_entity_poly.pdbx_strand_id
1 'polypeptide(L)' 'MIGFNKLSQPERFPITDIDECATNPCKNGASCINGQNKYTCTCAAGWQGTNCDHGMRHL' A
#
# COMPACT_ATOMS: atom_id res chain seq x y z
N MET A 1 14.13 -35.81 -1.35
CA MET A 1 13.83 -34.90 -0.23
C MET A 1 12.90 -33.82 -0.74
N ILE A 2 11.63 -33.89 -0.33
CA ILE A 2 10.54 -32.98 -0.72
C ILE A 2 10.38 -31.92 0.37
N GLY A 3 10.27 -30.63 0.02
CA GLY A 3 9.95 -29.54 0.96
C GLY A 3 10.36 -28.18 0.40
N PHE A 4 9.50 -27.19 0.14
CA PHE A 4 8.13 -26.98 0.58
C PHE A 4 7.27 -26.59 -0.63
N ASN A 5 6.22 -27.38 -0.88
CA ASN A 5 5.12 -26.98 -1.74
C ASN A 5 4.44 -25.78 -1.07
N LYS A 6 4.70 -24.56 -1.55
CA LYS A 6 4.13 -23.32 -1.01
C LYS A 6 2.67 -23.19 -1.48
N LEU A 7 1.81 -24.05 -0.96
CA LEU A 7 0.36 -23.95 -1.07
C LEU A 7 -0.14 -22.94 -0.03
N SER A 8 -0.21 -21.67 -0.44
CA SER A 8 -1.00 -20.58 0.14
C SER A 8 -0.60 -19.31 -0.63
N GLN A 9 -1.42 -18.66 -1.47
CA GLN A 9 -2.85 -18.38 -1.36
C GLN A 9 -3.51 -18.22 -2.77
N PRO A 10 -4.81 -18.53 -2.92
CA PRO A 10 -5.48 -18.72 -4.21
C PRO A 10 -6.18 -17.47 -4.79
N GLU A 11 -5.58 -16.27 -4.73
CA GLU A 11 -6.20 -15.04 -5.25
C GLU A 11 -5.26 -14.38 -6.28
N ARG A 12 -5.46 -14.73 -7.56
CA ARG A 12 -4.95 -14.09 -8.81
C ARG A 12 -3.88 -12.99 -8.67
N PHE A 13 -2.62 -13.35 -8.41
CA PHE A 13 -1.50 -12.40 -8.46
C PHE A 13 -0.33 -12.92 -9.30
N PRO A 14 0.28 -12.10 -10.17
CA PRO A 14 1.58 -12.44 -10.76
C PRO A 14 2.57 -12.77 -9.64
N ILE A 15 3.49 -13.70 -9.89
CA ILE A 15 4.58 -14.07 -8.96
C ILE A 15 5.53 -12.90 -8.62
N THR A 16 5.29 -11.74 -9.25
CA THR A 16 6.01 -10.48 -9.06
C THR A 16 5.03 -9.45 -8.50
N ASP A 17 5.37 -8.89 -7.34
CA ASP A 17 4.64 -7.76 -6.77
C ASP A 17 4.72 -6.53 -7.69
N ILE A 18 3.61 -5.81 -7.82
CA ILE A 18 3.58 -4.54 -8.55
C ILE A 18 3.95 -3.45 -7.54
N ASP A 19 4.78 -2.50 -7.95
CA ASP A 19 5.05 -1.32 -7.12
C ASP A 19 3.93 -0.29 -7.31
N GLU A 20 2.90 -0.35 -6.48
CA GLU A 20 1.81 0.62 -6.51
C GLU A 20 2.26 2.03 -6.06
N CYS A 21 3.39 2.14 -5.36
CA CYS A 21 3.97 3.43 -4.99
C CYS A 21 4.65 4.15 -6.17
N ALA A 22 4.96 3.46 -7.27
CA ALA A 22 5.61 4.06 -8.44
C ALA A 22 4.82 5.23 -9.05
N THR A 23 3.50 5.29 -8.84
CA THR A 23 2.63 6.38 -9.32
C THR A 23 2.50 7.56 -8.36
N ASN A 24 3.18 7.52 -7.20
CA ASN A 24 3.06 8.50 -6.12
C ASN A 24 1.60 8.79 -5.72
N PRO A 25 0.86 7.76 -5.26
CA PRO A 25 -0.55 7.90 -4.92
C PRO A 25 -0.79 8.75 -3.67
N CYS A 26 0.14 8.73 -2.71
CA CYS A 26 0.04 9.46 -1.44
C CYS A 26 0.24 10.98 -1.64
N LYS A 27 -0.57 11.78 -0.96
CA LYS A 27 -0.58 13.25 -1.07
C LYS A 27 -0.11 13.92 0.21
N ASN A 28 0.09 15.24 0.12
CA ASN A 28 0.31 16.11 1.27
C ASN A 28 1.47 15.70 2.19
N GLY A 29 2.59 15.26 1.60
CA GLY A 29 3.78 14.87 2.35
C GLY A 29 3.71 13.49 3.01
N ALA A 30 2.73 12.67 2.65
CA ALA A 30 2.63 11.30 3.13
C ALA A 30 3.68 10.37 2.50
N SER A 31 4.13 9.38 3.27
CA SER A 31 5.04 8.32 2.78
C SER A 31 4.25 7.15 2.21
N CYS A 32 4.66 6.64 1.04
CA CYS A 32 4.07 5.46 0.42
C CYS A 32 4.85 4.20 0.79
N ILE A 33 4.14 3.14 1.16
CA ILE A 33 4.69 1.82 1.47
C ILE A 33 4.06 0.82 0.52
N ASN A 34 4.88 0.19 -0.33
CA ASN A 34 4.43 -0.89 -1.20
C ASN A 34 4.20 -2.18 -0.40
N GLY A 35 3.21 -2.95 -0.79
CA GLY A 35 2.86 -4.20 -0.18
C GLY A 35 2.20 -5.13 -1.18
N GLN A 36 2.01 -6.38 -0.79
CA GLN A 36 1.45 -7.38 -1.69
C GLN A 36 0.03 -6.96 -2.14
N ASN A 37 -0.13 -6.66 -3.44
CA ASN A 37 -1.38 -6.17 -4.07
C ASN A 37 -1.88 -4.80 -3.60
N LYS A 38 -1.10 -4.04 -2.84
CA LYS A 38 -1.61 -2.82 -2.21
C LYS A 38 -0.48 -1.91 -1.81
N TYR A 39 -0.78 -0.63 -1.79
CA TYR A 39 0.01 0.34 -1.05
C TYR A 39 -0.66 0.76 0.24
N THR A 40 0.10 1.39 1.12
CA THR A 40 -0.40 2.10 2.29
C THR A 40 0.28 3.45 2.37
N CYS A 41 -0.49 4.51 2.65
CA CYS A 41 0.05 5.84 2.90
C CYS A 41 0.15 6.10 4.39
N THR A 42 1.33 6.46 4.87
CA THR A 42 1.52 7.03 6.20
C THR A 42 1.31 8.54 6.13
N CYS A 43 0.13 8.99 6.58
CA CYS A 43 -0.24 10.39 6.49
C CYS A 43 0.56 11.28 7.46
N ALA A 44 0.91 12.48 6.98
CA ALA A 44 1.42 13.53 7.84
C ALA A 44 0.33 14.03 8.80
N ALA A 45 0.74 14.67 9.90
CA ALA A 45 -0.19 15.27 10.85
C ALA A 45 -1.14 16.25 10.13
N GLY A 46 -2.43 16.17 10.47
CA GLY A 46 -3.48 16.98 9.85
C GLY A 46 -4.09 16.40 8.56
N TRP A 47 -3.62 15.24 8.05
CA TRP A 47 -4.16 14.58 6.86
C TRP A 47 -4.67 13.16 7.13
N GLN A 48 -5.71 12.77 6.38
CA GLN A 48 -6.36 11.46 6.45
C GLN A 48 -6.86 11.01 5.07
N GLY A 49 -7.42 9.80 5.02
CA GLY A 49 -7.87 9.16 3.78
C GLY A 49 -6.81 8.19 3.23
N THR A 50 -7.23 7.28 2.34
CA THR A 50 -6.34 6.26 1.75
C THR A 50 -5.10 6.87 1.10
N ASN A 51 -5.27 8.05 0.50
CA ASN A 51 -4.21 8.78 -0.19
C ASN A 51 -3.73 10.00 0.60
N CYS A 52 -4.15 10.15 1.86
CA CYS A 52 -3.86 11.32 2.69
C CYS A 52 -4.27 12.65 2.05
N ASP A 53 -5.38 12.63 1.32
CA ASP A 53 -5.90 13.73 0.50
C ASP A 53 -6.92 14.62 1.22
N HIS A 54 -7.41 14.19 2.38
CA HIS A 54 -8.38 14.93 3.17
C HIS A 54 -7.74 15.55 4.40
N GLY A 55 -7.87 16.86 4.55
CA GLY A 55 -7.43 17.55 5.76
C GLY A 55 -8.38 17.24 6.92
N MET A 56 -7.87 16.69 8.01
CA MET A 56 -8.60 16.60 9.27
C MET A 56 -8.56 17.98 9.93
N ARG A 57 -9.38 18.89 9.39
CA ARG A 57 -9.66 20.16 10.07
C ARG A 57 -10.38 19.83 11.36
N HIS A 58 -9.69 20.04 12.48
CA HIS A 58 -10.29 20.14 13.80
C HIS A 58 -11.13 21.42 13.80
N LEU A 59 -12.41 21.32 13.42
CA LEU A 59 -13.39 22.32 13.83
C LEU A 59 -13.63 22.19 15.33
#